data_AF-A0A7I8W641-F1
#
_entry.id   AF-A0A7I8W641-F1
#
_cell.length_a   1.000
_cell.length_b   1.000
_cell.length_c   1.000
_cell.angle_alpha   90.00
_cell.angle_beta   90.00
_cell.angle_gamma   90.00
#
_symmetry.space_group_name_H-M   'P 1'
#
loop_
_entity.id
_entity.type
_entity.pdbx_description
1 polymer ?
#
loop_
_entity_poly.entity_id
_entity_poly.type
_entity_poly.pdbx_seq_one_letter_code
_entity_poly.pdbx_strand_id
1 'polypeptide(L)'
;MLCVILVAGHGTLLEEEIQASQKYSSLAGVPKALLPTHKGKTILDAWWSAVRSRQLFSDVLLVTNAAKYKHYERWATASEFPIHNIINDGTTTESSRLGACLDLQLALAVNKKQFDSILVVAGEMLFEESKLDMVTVIQQSQKFDNLAVYYELGENESPETRGIVEIEPASGRIKALYEKPIASVTNSKLASVVFYCLNFRTIQTLSEFNILHKESPRSLGHFMSWLIERDTPIYGLKLPTAFKLIGSNVTLEQYELAIEYFSDLASKEVRSITKRVFARVGLMGNPSDGFNGKTIALSIKNFWADVTITESDKLVLCPHPLNDPTEFGSLWDLHAISRREGYLGGLRLVQATCKKFYQYCSDKGIAIGKRNFTLKYDTNIPRQVGLAGSSAIVTATLQCLLSFYELNSNDMPLHTQPQFVLDVETEELFIQAGLQDRVVQTYEGLVYMDFSKELFQQQNYGHYERLDNVELPQFFLAYLRDPSDSGRIHSDVGARWRRGDEQVVKAMKKFSLLTDQAREAIEAKDWETLKLLMSENFNLRREIYTDPALGESNLRLIEIARSHNASAKFPGSGGAVVGLCTDEDSREKLKLAYQSEGFVFVDILPNSGGHNHNPVK
;
A
#
# COMPACT_ATOMS: atom_id res chain seq x y z
N MET A 1 -14.60 -24.92 4.90
CA MET A 1 -14.28 -24.94 3.46
C MET A 1 -13.63 -26.27 3.11
N LEU A 2 -14.02 -26.89 2.01
CA LEU A 2 -13.35 -28.08 1.44
C LEU A 2 -12.14 -27.64 0.61
N CYS A 3 -10.99 -28.30 0.70
CA CYS A 3 -9.88 -28.08 -0.23
C CYS A 3 -9.71 -29.28 -1.17
N VAL A 4 -9.54 -29.02 -2.47
CA VAL A 4 -9.21 -30.03 -3.48
C VAL A 4 -7.91 -29.63 -4.17
N ILE A 5 -6.91 -30.50 -4.05
CA ILE A 5 -5.61 -30.38 -4.71
C ILE A 5 -5.61 -31.30 -5.93
N LEU A 6 -5.39 -30.75 -7.12
CA LEU A 6 -5.31 -31.50 -8.37
C LEU A 6 -3.85 -31.77 -8.75
N VAL A 7 -3.49 -33.04 -8.92
CA VAL A 7 -2.16 -33.50 -9.35
C VAL A 7 -2.21 -34.64 -10.38
N ALA A 8 -3.35 -34.79 -11.07
CA ALA A 8 -3.63 -35.85 -12.04
C ALA A 8 -3.01 -35.62 -13.45
N GLY A 9 -2.06 -34.69 -13.58
CA GLY A 9 -1.42 -34.33 -14.84
C GLY A 9 -0.65 -35.48 -15.51
N HIS A 10 -0.83 -35.62 -16.83
CA HIS A 10 -0.17 -36.61 -17.69
C HIS A 10 0.98 -36.05 -18.53
N GLY A 11 1.44 -34.81 -18.29
CA GLY A 11 2.56 -34.24 -19.04
C GLY A 11 3.84 -35.08 -18.86
N THR A 12 4.47 -35.45 -19.98
CA THR A 12 5.67 -36.31 -20.00
C THR A 12 6.95 -35.56 -20.36
N LEU A 13 6.87 -34.37 -20.97
CA LEU A 13 8.04 -33.62 -21.47
C LEU A 13 9.14 -33.42 -20.41
N LEU A 14 8.78 -32.88 -19.24
CA LEU A 14 9.72 -32.71 -18.12
C LEU A 14 10.31 -34.04 -17.64
N GLU A 15 9.50 -35.10 -17.61
CA GLU A 15 9.92 -36.43 -17.15
C GLU A 15 10.94 -37.06 -18.10
N GLU A 16 10.71 -36.93 -19.42
CA GLU A 16 11.61 -37.36 -20.48
C GLU A 16 12.94 -36.59 -20.44
N GLU A 17 12.89 -35.26 -20.27
CA GLU A 17 14.09 -34.42 -20.15
C GLU A 17 14.89 -34.69 -18.86
N ILE A 18 14.20 -34.95 -17.74
CA ILE A 18 14.84 -35.38 -16.48
C ILE A 18 15.57 -36.72 -16.68
N GLN A 19 14.92 -37.69 -17.34
CA GLN A 19 15.52 -39.00 -17.60
C GLN A 19 16.77 -38.91 -18.49
N ALA A 20 16.78 -37.96 -19.44
CA ALA A 20 17.94 -37.69 -20.29
C ALA A 20 19.05 -36.89 -19.58
N SER A 21 18.76 -36.26 -18.44
CA SER A 21 19.70 -35.42 -17.70
C SER A 21 20.64 -36.21 -16.79
N GLN A 22 21.94 -35.95 -16.89
CA GLN A 22 22.92 -36.51 -15.96
C GLN A 22 22.74 -35.97 -14.53
N LYS A 23 22.39 -34.67 -14.41
CA LYS A 23 22.25 -33.96 -13.13
C LYS A 23 21.02 -34.40 -12.34
N TYR A 24 19.91 -34.67 -13.00
CA TYR A 24 18.63 -35.02 -12.37
C TYR A 24 18.22 -36.48 -12.54
N SER A 25 19.15 -37.34 -12.95
CA SER A 25 18.89 -38.78 -13.14
C SER A 25 18.25 -39.48 -11.94
N SER A 26 18.52 -39.02 -10.71
CA SER A 26 17.89 -39.53 -9.48
C SER A 26 16.41 -39.18 -9.31
N LEU A 27 15.89 -38.22 -10.09
CA LEU A 27 14.49 -37.80 -10.10
C LEU A 27 13.68 -38.46 -11.23
N ALA A 28 14.27 -39.38 -11.99
CA ALA A 28 13.56 -40.10 -13.06
C ALA A 28 12.33 -40.84 -12.51
N GLY A 29 11.18 -40.66 -13.16
CA GLY A 29 9.90 -41.25 -12.74
C GLY A 29 9.25 -40.58 -11.53
N VAL A 30 9.80 -39.47 -11.01
CA VAL A 30 9.18 -38.69 -9.93
C VAL A 30 8.11 -37.76 -10.52
N PRO A 31 6.84 -37.82 -10.08
CA PRO A 31 5.80 -36.89 -10.51
C PRO A 31 6.18 -35.44 -10.27
N LYS A 32 5.77 -34.53 -11.17
CA LYS A 32 6.07 -33.08 -11.07
C LYS A 32 5.78 -32.48 -9.68
N ALA A 33 4.63 -32.78 -9.09
CA ALA A 33 4.26 -32.28 -7.77
C ALA A 33 5.18 -32.77 -6.63
N LEU A 34 5.94 -33.85 -6.85
CA LEU A 34 6.89 -34.41 -5.90
C LEU A 34 8.35 -34.01 -6.19
N LEU A 35 8.59 -33.14 -7.18
CA LEU A 35 9.92 -32.60 -7.44
C LEU A 35 10.35 -31.65 -6.31
N PRO A 36 11.66 -31.60 -5.98
CA PRO A 36 12.17 -30.75 -4.92
C PRO A 36 12.09 -29.26 -5.27
N THR A 37 11.80 -28.45 -4.26
CA THR A 37 11.89 -26.99 -4.29
C THR A 37 13.29 -26.53 -3.91
N HIS A 38 13.56 -25.23 -4.00
CA HIS A 38 14.81 -24.63 -3.52
C HIS A 38 15.08 -24.88 -2.02
N LYS A 39 14.05 -25.21 -1.21
CA LYS A 39 14.16 -25.56 0.22
C LYS A 39 14.37 -27.06 0.47
N GLY A 40 14.52 -27.87 -0.58
CA GLY A 40 14.70 -29.32 -0.50
C GLY A 40 13.44 -30.14 -0.16
N LYS A 41 12.30 -29.49 0.11
CA LYS A 41 10.97 -30.13 0.24
C LYS A 41 10.30 -30.26 -1.12
N THR A 42 9.32 -31.14 -1.27
CA THR A 42 8.58 -31.26 -2.54
C THR A 42 7.61 -30.09 -2.77
N ILE A 43 7.22 -29.83 -4.02
CA ILE A 43 6.19 -28.83 -4.36
C ILE A 43 4.89 -29.10 -3.58
N LEU A 44 4.49 -30.37 -3.49
CA LEU A 44 3.29 -30.78 -2.79
C LEU A 44 3.39 -30.59 -1.26
N ASP A 45 4.59 -30.70 -0.67
CA ASP A 45 4.79 -30.37 0.75
C ASP A 45 4.53 -28.88 1.05
N ALA A 46 4.89 -27.98 0.13
CA ALA A 46 4.61 -26.55 0.27
C ALA A 46 3.10 -26.28 0.26
N TRP A 47 2.36 -26.90 -0.66
CA TRP A 47 0.89 -26.83 -0.67
C TRP A 47 0.26 -27.44 0.56
N TRP A 48 0.73 -28.62 0.99
CA TRP A 48 0.21 -29.27 2.20
C TRP A 48 0.46 -28.43 3.44
N SER A 49 1.66 -27.84 3.57
CA SER A 49 1.98 -26.88 4.64
C SER A 49 0.99 -25.71 4.68
N ALA A 50 0.62 -25.18 3.52
CA ALA A 50 -0.34 -24.08 3.39
C ALA A 50 -1.78 -24.48 3.77
N VAL A 51 -2.24 -25.69 3.42
CA VAL A 51 -3.66 -26.08 3.58
C VAL A 51 -3.95 -27.07 4.72
N ARG A 52 -2.95 -27.59 5.43
CA ARG A 52 -3.17 -28.58 6.52
C ARG A 52 -3.88 -28.02 7.77
N SER A 53 -4.05 -26.71 7.88
CA SER A 53 -4.67 -26.10 9.07
C SER A 53 -6.15 -26.50 9.20
N ARG A 54 -6.46 -27.31 10.21
CA ARG A 54 -7.83 -27.77 10.50
C ARG A 54 -8.79 -26.65 10.94
N GLN A 55 -8.27 -25.49 11.33
CA GLN A 55 -9.09 -24.31 11.61
C GLN A 55 -9.65 -23.69 10.32
N LEU A 56 -9.02 -23.97 9.18
CA LEU A 56 -9.33 -23.37 7.89
C LEU A 56 -10.14 -24.31 6.99
N PHE A 57 -9.77 -25.60 6.98
CA PHE A 57 -10.36 -26.59 6.09
C PHE A 57 -11.05 -27.73 6.84
N SER A 58 -12.26 -28.07 6.42
CA SER A 58 -13.04 -29.19 6.95
C SER A 58 -12.53 -30.54 6.43
N ASP A 59 -12.01 -30.55 5.20
CA ASP A 59 -11.31 -31.68 4.61
C ASP A 59 -10.38 -31.22 3.50
N VAL A 60 -9.36 -32.02 3.19
CA VAL A 60 -8.44 -31.79 2.07
C VAL A 60 -8.35 -33.05 1.24
N LEU A 61 -8.71 -32.97 -0.03
CA LEU A 61 -8.70 -34.08 -0.98
C LEU A 61 -7.58 -33.90 -2.00
N LEU A 62 -6.92 -34.99 -2.38
CA LEU A 62 -5.87 -35.01 -3.40
C LEU A 62 -6.33 -35.87 -4.56
N VAL A 63 -6.54 -35.29 -5.74
CA VAL A 63 -6.94 -36.03 -6.95
C VAL A 63 -5.72 -36.33 -7.80
N THR A 64 -5.52 -37.60 -8.12
CA THR A 64 -4.39 -38.09 -8.91
C THR A 64 -4.83 -39.15 -9.92
N ASN A 65 -3.93 -39.51 -10.83
CA ASN A 65 -4.15 -40.56 -11.81
C ASN A 65 -3.63 -41.93 -11.36
N ALA A 66 -4.10 -42.99 -11.99
CA ALA A 66 -3.74 -44.35 -11.62
C ALA A 66 -2.24 -44.65 -11.86
N ALA A 67 -1.64 -44.05 -12.89
CA ALA A 67 -0.23 -44.20 -13.18
C ALA A 67 0.66 -43.70 -12.03
N LYS A 68 0.31 -42.56 -11.42
CA LYS A 68 1.12 -41.90 -10.38
C LYS A 68 0.62 -42.15 -8.95
N TYR A 69 -0.51 -42.83 -8.76
CA TYR A 69 -1.16 -43.06 -7.47
C TYR A 69 -0.20 -43.56 -6.37
N LYS A 70 0.65 -44.55 -6.67
CA LYS A 70 1.57 -45.13 -5.68
C LYS A 70 2.65 -44.16 -5.19
N HIS A 71 3.03 -43.17 -5.98
CA HIS A 71 3.94 -42.12 -5.53
C HIS A 71 3.27 -41.24 -4.48
N TYR A 72 2.02 -40.85 -4.71
CA TYR A 72 1.26 -40.00 -3.78
C TYR A 72 0.81 -40.75 -2.51
N GLU A 73 0.52 -42.05 -2.59
CA GLU A 73 0.26 -42.89 -1.42
C GLU A 73 1.47 -42.93 -0.46
N ARG A 74 2.69 -43.07 -1.01
CA ARG A 74 3.94 -43.02 -0.25
C ARG A 74 4.20 -41.64 0.35
N TRP A 75 4.05 -40.59 -0.46
CA TRP A 75 4.16 -39.21 0.02
C TRP A 75 3.18 -38.93 1.17
N ALA A 76 1.92 -39.35 1.03
CA ALA A 76 0.91 -39.11 2.05
C ALA A 76 1.23 -39.80 3.38
N THR A 77 1.81 -41.00 3.34
CA THR A 77 2.29 -41.68 4.54
C THR A 77 3.42 -40.90 5.22
N ALA A 78 4.37 -40.37 4.46
CA ALA A 78 5.52 -39.64 4.98
C ALA A 78 5.15 -38.23 5.49
N SER A 79 4.20 -37.55 4.85
CA SER A 79 3.78 -36.18 5.15
C SER A 79 2.52 -36.11 6.03
N GLU A 80 2.08 -37.25 6.59
CA GLU A 80 0.89 -37.38 7.44
C GLU A 80 -0.41 -36.90 6.77
N PHE A 81 -0.50 -37.02 5.44
CA PHE A 81 -1.73 -36.75 4.70
C PHE A 81 -2.69 -37.95 4.79
N PRO A 82 -4.00 -37.76 5.00
CA PRO A 82 -4.94 -38.88 5.11
C PRO A 82 -5.03 -39.67 3.80
N ILE A 83 -4.54 -40.91 3.77
CA ILE A 83 -4.50 -41.75 2.55
C ILE A 83 -5.90 -41.94 1.94
N HIS A 84 -6.95 -42.03 2.76
CA HIS A 84 -8.34 -42.17 2.29
C HIS A 84 -8.88 -40.92 1.56
N ASN A 85 -8.17 -39.79 1.65
CA ASN A 85 -8.48 -38.57 0.91
C ASN A 85 -7.77 -38.48 -0.45
N ILE A 86 -6.97 -39.49 -0.83
CA ILE A 86 -6.41 -39.59 -2.18
C ILE A 86 -7.45 -40.24 -3.09
N ILE A 87 -7.87 -39.51 -4.11
CA ILE A 87 -8.81 -39.96 -5.13
C ILE A 87 -8.04 -40.32 -6.38
N ASN A 88 -8.22 -41.55 -6.84
CA ASN A 88 -7.65 -42.05 -8.08
C ASN A 88 -8.70 -41.91 -9.20
N ASP A 89 -8.38 -41.15 -10.24
CA ASP A 89 -9.26 -40.92 -11.39
C ASP A 89 -9.36 -42.13 -12.36
N GLY A 90 -8.51 -43.14 -12.19
CA GLY A 90 -8.48 -44.36 -12.98
C GLY A 90 -7.68 -44.29 -14.28
N THR A 91 -7.14 -43.12 -14.65
CA THR A 91 -6.46 -42.90 -15.93
C THR A 91 -4.98 -43.25 -15.86
N THR A 92 -4.43 -43.77 -16.96
CA THR A 92 -3.02 -44.22 -17.03
C THR A 92 -2.22 -43.58 -18.15
N THR A 93 -2.87 -42.91 -19.10
CA THR A 93 -2.23 -42.27 -20.26
C THR A 93 -2.83 -40.89 -20.54
N GLU A 94 -2.06 -40.02 -21.21
CA GLU A 94 -2.52 -38.69 -21.61
C GLU A 94 -3.79 -38.71 -22.48
N SER A 95 -3.91 -39.68 -23.40
CA SER A 95 -5.09 -39.84 -24.25
C SER A 95 -6.36 -40.21 -23.48
N SER A 96 -6.22 -40.85 -22.32
CA SER A 96 -7.33 -41.28 -21.44
C SER A 96 -7.69 -40.24 -20.37
N ARG A 97 -7.00 -39.10 -20.32
CA ARG A 97 -7.16 -38.11 -19.24
C ARG A 97 -8.60 -37.59 -19.15
N LEU A 98 -9.10 -37.45 -17.93
CA LEU A 98 -10.42 -36.83 -17.70
C LEU A 98 -10.34 -35.31 -17.84
N GLY A 99 -9.32 -34.71 -17.26
CA GLY A 99 -9.13 -33.26 -17.22
C GLY A 99 -9.69 -32.63 -15.94
N ALA A 100 -9.16 -31.45 -15.60
CA ALA A 100 -9.33 -30.83 -14.28
C ALA A 100 -10.80 -30.64 -13.83
N CYS A 101 -11.73 -30.31 -14.75
CA CYS A 101 -13.14 -30.18 -14.40
C CYS A 101 -13.79 -31.51 -14.01
N LEU A 102 -13.42 -32.61 -14.68
CA LEU A 102 -13.93 -33.95 -14.37
C LEU A 102 -13.25 -34.54 -13.13
N ASP A 103 -11.97 -34.26 -12.93
CA ASP A 103 -11.24 -34.63 -11.70
C ASP A 103 -11.87 -33.96 -10.47
N LEU A 104 -12.20 -32.68 -10.60
CA LEU A 104 -12.91 -31.93 -9.56
C LEU A 104 -14.33 -32.48 -9.34
N GLN A 105 -15.06 -32.79 -10.41
CA GLN A 105 -16.40 -33.40 -10.32
C GLN A 105 -16.34 -34.76 -9.60
N LEU A 106 -15.32 -35.57 -9.86
CA LEU A 106 -15.09 -36.84 -9.17
C LEU A 106 -14.83 -36.62 -7.68
N ALA A 107 -14.00 -35.64 -7.31
CA ALA A 107 -13.74 -35.31 -5.92
C ALA A 107 -15.00 -34.88 -5.16
N LEU A 108 -15.83 -34.06 -5.79
CA LEU A 108 -17.11 -33.64 -5.23
C LEU A 108 -18.08 -34.81 -5.06
N ALA A 109 -18.10 -35.76 -6.01
CA ALA A 109 -18.96 -36.94 -5.95
C ALA A 109 -18.54 -37.95 -4.88
N VAL A 110 -17.23 -38.10 -4.64
CA VAL A 110 -16.68 -39.00 -3.61
C VAL A 110 -16.80 -38.39 -2.21
N ASN A 111 -16.71 -37.06 -2.10
CA ASN A 111 -16.82 -36.39 -0.82
C ASN A 111 -18.23 -36.47 -0.24
N LYS A 112 -18.39 -37.16 0.90
CA LYS A 112 -19.66 -37.32 1.60
C LYS A 112 -19.88 -36.28 2.71
N LYS A 113 -18.89 -35.44 3.00
CA LYS A 113 -18.95 -34.44 4.06
C LYS A 113 -19.64 -33.17 3.55
N GLN A 114 -20.39 -32.51 4.42
CA GLN A 114 -20.99 -31.20 4.13
C GLN A 114 -19.92 -30.11 4.07
N PHE A 115 -20.05 -29.18 3.12
CA PHE A 115 -19.18 -28.02 2.96
C PHE A 115 -19.96 -26.86 2.35
N ASP A 116 -19.62 -25.63 2.73
CA ASP A 116 -20.29 -24.40 2.24
C ASP A 116 -19.55 -23.74 1.07
N SER A 117 -18.25 -24.00 0.96
CA SER A 117 -17.38 -23.48 -0.09
C SER A 117 -16.21 -24.43 -0.31
N ILE A 118 -15.60 -24.31 -1.49
CA ILE A 118 -14.46 -25.10 -1.92
C ILE A 118 -13.29 -24.18 -2.30
N LEU A 119 -12.08 -24.60 -1.96
CA LEU A 119 -10.83 -24.13 -2.54
C LEU A 119 -10.30 -25.20 -3.50
N VAL A 120 -10.04 -24.83 -4.75
CA VAL A 120 -9.44 -25.71 -5.75
C VAL A 120 -8.07 -25.16 -6.14
N VAL A 121 -7.03 -25.98 -6.02
CA VAL A 121 -5.65 -25.62 -6.37
C VAL A 121 -5.01 -26.68 -7.27
N ALA A 122 -4.20 -26.25 -8.24
CA ALA A 122 -3.28 -27.15 -8.92
C ALA A 122 -2.04 -27.37 -8.05
N GLY A 123 -1.89 -28.57 -7.48
CA GLY A 123 -0.84 -28.91 -6.51
C GLY A 123 0.55 -29.09 -7.10
N GLU A 124 0.70 -28.83 -8.39
CA GLU A 124 1.91 -29.01 -9.17
C GLU A 124 2.58 -27.67 -9.54
N MET A 125 2.02 -26.55 -9.07
CA MET A 125 2.55 -25.19 -9.26
C MET A 125 3.50 -24.80 -8.12
N LEU A 126 4.60 -24.12 -8.45
CA LEU A 126 5.57 -23.60 -7.49
C LEU A 126 5.28 -22.14 -7.14
N PHE A 127 5.42 -21.78 -5.86
CA PHE A 127 5.18 -20.44 -5.32
C PHE A 127 6.10 -20.14 -4.12
N GLU A 128 6.21 -18.87 -3.72
CA GLU A 128 6.96 -18.49 -2.51
C GLU A 128 6.08 -18.57 -1.26
N GLU A 129 6.35 -19.55 -0.39
CA GLU A 129 5.58 -19.79 0.84
C GLU A 129 5.46 -18.57 1.75
N SER A 130 6.53 -17.76 1.89
CA SER A 130 6.49 -16.56 2.75
C SER A 130 5.56 -15.46 2.21
N LYS A 131 5.21 -15.50 0.93
CA LYS A 131 4.36 -14.53 0.24
C LYS A 131 2.89 -14.98 0.14
N LEU A 132 2.57 -16.23 0.49
CA LEU A 132 1.19 -16.74 0.48
C LEU A 132 0.64 -16.84 1.91
N ASP A 133 -0.43 -16.09 2.21
CA ASP A 133 -1.20 -16.25 3.43
C ASP A 133 -2.60 -16.82 3.16
N MET A 134 -2.78 -18.10 3.49
CA MET A 134 -4.06 -18.80 3.31
C MET A 134 -5.17 -18.23 4.19
N VAL A 135 -4.86 -17.58 5.32
CA VAL A 135 -5.87 -16.95 6.17
C VAL A 135 -6.53 -15.79 5.41
N THR A 136 -5.71 -14.91 4.83
CA THR A 136 -6.19 -13.81 3.97
C THR A 136 -7.03 -14.32 2.80
N VAL A 137 -6.58 -15.36 2.09
CA VAL A 137 -7.35 -15.94 0.96
C VAL A 137 -8.75 -16.38 1.42
N ILE A 138 -8.84 -17.06 2.56
CA ILE A 138 -10.11 -17.56 3.07
C ILE A 138 -11.00 -16.42 3.57
N GLN A 139 -10.46 -15.44 4.29
CA GLN A 139 -11.22 -14.26 4.72
C GLN A 139 -11.83 -13.51 3.53
N GLN A 140 -11.06 -13.34 2.45
CA GLN A 140 -11.54 -12.71 1.22
C GLN A 140 -12.62 -13.55 0.53
N SER A 141 -12.46 -14.88 0.49
CA SER A 141 -13.50 -15.76 -0.07
C SER A 141 -14.83 -15.71 0.69
N GLN A 142 -14.79 -15.47 2.01
CA GLN A 142 -15.99 -15.30 2.84
C GLN A 142 -16.68 -13.96 2.59
N LYS A 143 -15.95 -12.93 2.14
CA LYS A 143 -16.48 -11.62 1.80
C LYS A 143 -17.17 -11.60 0.43
N PHE A 144 -16.64 -12.36 -0.53
CA PHE A 144 -16.99 -12.23 -1.96
C PHE A 144 -17.68 -13.44 -2.58
N ASP A 145 -17.93 -14.50 -1.81
CA ASP A 145 -18.51 -15.80 -2.21
C ASP A 145 -17.69 -16.60 -3.24
N ASN A 146 -17.27 -15.99 -4.35
CA ASN A 146 -16.43 -16.59 -5.38
C ASN A 146 -15.21 -15.72 -5.65
N LEU A 147 -14.04 -16.33 -5.63
CA LEU A 147 -12.75 -15.67 -5.71
C LEU A 147 -11.83 -16.41 -6.69
N ALA A 148 -11.13 -15.66 -7.53
CA ALA A 148 -10.01 -16.17 -8.30
C ALA A 148 -8.73 -15.42 -7.95
N VAL A 149 -7.68 -16.18 -7.64
CA VAL A 149 -6.36 -15.62 -7.38
C VAL A 149 -5.69 -15.24 -8.70
N TYR A 150 -5.03 -14.10 -8.70
CA TYR A 150 -4.22 -13.63 -9.83
C TYR A 150 -2.93 -12.95 -9.37
N TYR A 151 -1.99 -12.81 -10.29
CA TYR A 151 -0.74 -12.08 -10.10
C TYR A 151 -0.39 -11.31 -11.38
N GLU A 152 0.55 -10.37 -11.29
CA GLU A 152 1.01 -9.59 -12.44
C GLU A 152 2.14 -10.34 -13.16
N LEU A 153 1.99 -10.56 -14.46
CA LEU A 153 3.02 -11.22 -15.27
C LEU A 153 4.31 -10.40 -15.29
N GLY A 154 5.44 -11.07 -15.09
CA GLY A 154 6.76 -10.48 -15.36
C GLY A 154 6.96 -10.19 -16.85
N GLU A 155 7.91 -9.31 -17.18
CA GLU A 155 8.18 -8.85 -18.55
C GLU A 155 8.46 -10.00 -19.54
N ASN A 156 9.08 -11.08 -19.07
CA ASN A 156 9.45 -12.24 -19.89
C ASN A 156 8.40 -13.38 -19.86
N GLU A 157 7.25 -13.18 -19.21
CA GLU A 157 6.21 -14.21 -19.13
C GLU A 157 5.16 -14.05 -20.23
N SER A 158 4.95 -15.11 -21.00
CA SER A 158 3.91 -15.13 -22.05
C SER A 158 2.49 -15.32 -21.49
N PRO A 159 1.49 -14.56 -21.94
CA PRO A 159 0.09 -14.77 -21.54
C PRO A 159 -0.49 -16.11 -22.03
N GLU A 160 0.13 -16.76 -23.02
CA GLU A 160 -0.41 -17.95 -23.71
C GLU A 160 -0.35 -19.25 -22.89
N THR A 161 0.30 -19.27 -21.73
CA THR A 161 0.48 -20.50 -20.96
C THR A 161 -0.48 -20.64 -19.77
N ARG A 162 -1.25 -19.59 -19.45
CA ARG A 162 -2.14 -19.51 -18.29
C ARG A 162 -3.39 -18.66 -18.57
N GLY A 163 -4.32 -18.62 -17.63
CA GLY A 163 -5.50 -17.76 -17.74
C GLY A 163 -5.13 -16.29 -17.57
N ILE A 164 -5.77 -15.39 -18.31
CA ILE A 164 -5.61 -13.93 -18.17
C ILE A 164 -6.95 -13.32 -17.78
N VAL A 165 -6.94 -12.48 -16.74
CA VAL A 165 -8.14 -11.84 -16.20
C VAL A 165 -8.16 -10.34 -16.47
N GLU A 166 -9.34 -9.80 -16.69
CA GLU A 166 -9.58 -8.35 -16.70
C GLU A 166 -10.40 -8.00 -15.46
N ILE A 167 -9.91 -7.05 -14.68
CA ILE A 167 -10.53 -6.68 -13.40
C ILE A 167 -11.12 -5.28 -13.50
N GLU A 168 -12.32 -5.13 -12.95
CA GLU A 168 -12.92 -3.83 -12.72
C GLU A 168 -12.25 -3.14 -11.52
N PRO A 169 -11.51 -2.03 -11.71
CA PRO A 169 -10.75 -1.42 -10.62
C PRO A 169 -11.61 -0.91 -9.45
N ALA A 170 -12.87 -0.55 -9.73
CA ALA A 170 -13.79 -0.02 -8.73
C ALA A 170 -14.34 -1.10 -7.78
N SER A 171 -14.68 -2.28 -8.32
CA SER A 171 -15.35 -3.35 -7.57
C SER A 171 -14.45 -4.53 -7.23
N GLY A 172 -13.31 -4.67 -7.90
CA GLY A 172 -12.46 -5.88 -7.83
C GLY A 172 -13.08 -7.09 -8.54
N ARG A 173 -14.20 -6.92 -9.23
CA ARG A 173 -14.88 -7.99 -9.98
C ARG A 173 -14.13 -8.31 -11.26
N ILE A 174 -14.04 -9.59 -11.61
CA ILE A 174 -13.49 -10.04 -12.88
C ILE A 174 -14.53 -9.82 -13.98
N LYS A 175 -14.18 -9.03 -15.00
CA LYS A 175 -15.02 -8.74 -16.18
C LYS A 175 -14.91 -9.83 -17.24
N ALA A 176 -13.72 -10.38 -17.40
CA ALA A 176 -13.43 -11.42 -18.38
C ALA A 176 -12.29 -12.30 -17.87
N LEU A 177 -12.33 -13.58 -18.25
CA LEU A 177 -11.22 -14.52 -18.09
C LEU A 177 -11.03 -15.25 -19.41
N TYR A 178 -9.82 -15.14 -19.94
CA TYR A 178 -9.40 -15.81 -21.16
C TYR A 178 -8.44 -16.95 -20.80
N GLU A 179 -8.78 -18.19 -21.15
CA GLU A 179 -7.90 -19.33 -20.91
C GLU A 179 -6.82 -19.37 -22.00
N LYS A 180 -5.54 -19.16 -21.64
CA LYS A 180 -4.39 -19.26 -22.54
C LYS A 180 -4.57 -18.47 -23.84
N PRO A 181 -4.91 -17.16 -23.77
CA PRO A 181 -5.17 -16.36 -24.96
C PRO A 181 -3.88 -16.12 -25.74
N ILE A 182 -4.02 -15.97 -27.07
CA ILE A 182 -2.97 -15.35 -27.88
C ILE A 182 -2.75 -13.90 -27.43
N ALA A 183 -1.51 -13.41 -27.53
CA ALA A 183 -1.13 -12.12 -26.97
C ALA A 183 -1.93 -10.89 -27.48
N SER A 184 -2.64 -11.00 -28.61
CA SER A 184 -3.43 -9.91 -29.20
C SER A 184 -4.86 -9.78 -28.64
N VAL A 185 -5.36 -10.76 -27.88
CA VAL A 185 -6.76 -10.78 -27.41
C VAL A 185 -7.03 -9.77 -26.30
N THR A 186 -6.06 -9.52 -25.43
CA THR A 186 -6.20 -8.60 -24.31
C THR A 186 -4.88 -7.91 -24.01
N ASN A 187 -4.95 -6.66 -23.53
CA ASN A 187 -3.79 -5.92 -23.03
C ASN A 187 -3.53 -6.19 -21.53
N SER A 188 -4.39 -6.99 -20.88
CA SER A 188 -4.20 -7.32 -19.47
C SER A 188 -2.97 -8.20 -19.26
N LYS A 189 -2.19 -7.87 -18.23
CA LYS A 189 -1.04 -8.66 -17.74
C LYS A 189 -1.37 -9.42 -16.46
N LEU A 190 -2.64 -9.52 -16.09
CA LEU A 190 -3.07 -10.17 -14.86
C LEU A 190 -3.30 -11.66 -15.11
N ALA A 191 -2.36 -12.49 -14.67
CA ALA A 191 -2.43 -13.93 -14.82
C ALA A 191 -3.20 -14.58 -13.67
N SER A 192 -4.16 -15.44 -14.00
CA SER A 192 -4.85 -16.31 -13.06
C SER A 192 -4.43 -17.76 -13.27
N VAL A 193 -4.27 -18.46 -12.15
CA VAL A 193 -3.96 -19.88 -12.09
C VAL A 193 -5.11 -20.64 -11.46
N VAL A 194 -5.09 -21.98 -11.52
CA VAL A 194 -6.05 -22.81 -10.78
C VAL A 194 -5.78 -22.65 -9.29
N PHE A 195 -6.45 -21.65 -8.74
CA PHE A 195 -6.48 -21.26 -7.34
C PHE A 195 -7.77 -20.45 -7.15
N TYR A 196 -8.86 -21.19 -7.03
CA TYR A 196 -10.22 -20.65 -7.02
C TYR A 196 -10.93 -21.01 -5.72
N CYS A 197 -11.59 -20.04 -5.10
CA CYS A 197 -12.56 -20.30 -4.04
C CYS A 197 -13.96 -20.13 -4.62
N LEU A 198 -14.81 -21.14 -4.51
CA LEU A 198 -16.17 -21.09 -5.04
C LEU A 198 -17.14 -21.46 -3.92
N ASN A 199 -18.26 -20.73 -3.82
CA ASN A 199 -19.33 -21.12 -2.92
C ASN A 199 -20.02 -22.41 -3.41
N PHE A 200 -20.77 -23.05 -2.51
CA PHE A 200 -21.48 -24.30 -2.80
C PHE A 200 -22.43 -24.20 -4.01
N ARG A 201 -23.16 -23.10 -4.16
CA ARG A 201 -24.12 -22.93 -5.27
C ARG A 201 -23.42 -22.84 -6.63
N THR A 202 -22.31 -22.11 -6.68
CA THR A 202 -21.51 -21.93 -7.90
C THR A 202 -20.89 -23.24 -8.32
N ILE A 203 -20.26 -23.98 -7.40
CA ILE A 203 -19.58 -25.23 -7.75
C ILE A 203 -20.56 -26.32 -8.22
N GLN A 204 -21.82 -26.31 -7.79
CA GLN A 204 -22.84 -27.24 -8.28
C GLN A 204 -23.10 -27.13 -9.79
N THR A 205 -22.86 -25.96 -10.39
CA THR A 205 -23.02 -25.73 -11.83
C THR A 205 -21.92 -26.40 -12.67
N LEU A 206 -20.85 -26.91 -12.05
CA LEU A 206 -19.80 -27.67 -12.74
C LEU A 206 -20.36 -28.88 -13.50
N SER A 207 -21.40 -29.52 -12.95
CA SER A 207 -22.09 -30.65 -13.60
C SER A 207 -22.80 -30.22 -14.89
N GLU A 208 -23.52 -29.09 -14.86
CA GLU A 208 -24.14 -28.47 -16.03
C GLU A 208 -23.09 -28.09 -17.07
N PHE A 209 -22.01 -27.42 -16.67
CA PHE A 209 -20.91 -27.04 -17.54
C PHE A 209 -20.31 -28.26 -18.28
N ASN A 210 -20.03 -29.33 -17.53
CA ASN A 210 -19.46 -30.56 -18.08
C ASN A 210 -20.39 -31.25 -19.10
N ILE A 211 -21.70 -31.15 -18.93
CA ILE A 211 -22.70 -31.69 -19.87
C ILE A 211 -22.74 -30.83 -21.15
N LEU A 212 -22.80 -29.51 -21.00
CA LEU A 212 -22.88 -28.57 -22.12
C LEU A 212 -21.61 -28.57 -22.99
N HIS A 213 -20.44 -28.79 -22.40
CA HIS A 213 -19.13 -28.71 -23.07
C HIS A 213 -18.50 -30.08 -23.33
N LYS A 214 -19.30 -31.13 -23.52
CA LYS A 214 -18.80 -32.50 -23.73
C LYS A 214 -17.82 -32.61 -24.91
N GLU A 215 -18.08 -31.86 -25.98
CA GLU A 215 -17.29 -31.84 -27.23
C GLU A 215 -16.31 -30.64 -27.29
N SER A 216 -16.11 -29.92 -26.19
CA SER A 216 -15.26 -28.72 -26.13
C SER A 216 -14.21 -28.85 -25.01
N PRO A 217 -13.16 -27.99 -24.99
CA PRO A 217 -12.19 -27.98 -23.90
C PRO A 217 -12.86 -27.74 -22.53
N ARG A 218 -12.55 -28.61 -21.55
CA ARG A 218 -13.12 -28.58 -20.19
C ARG A 218 -12.03 -28.32 -19.14
N SER A 219 -11.25 -27.25 -19.30
CA SER A 219 -10.35 -26.80 -18.23
C SER A 219 -11.10 -25.95 -17.20
N LEU A 220 -10.54 -25.81 -16.01
CA LEU A 220 -11.15 -24.95 -14.99
C LEU A 220 -11.14 -23.47 -15.40
N GLY A 221 -10.18 -23.02 -16.21
CA GLY A 221 -10.23 -21.67 -16.79
C GLY A 221 -11.45 -21.46 -17.70
N HIS A 222 -11.79 -22.45 -18.55
CA HIS A 222 -13.02 -22.39 -19.35
C HIS A 222 -14.28 -22.38 -18.48
N PHE A 223 -14.31 -23.14 -17.39
CA PHE A 223 -15.42 -23.11 -16.43
C PHE A 223 -15.57 -21.74 -15.77
N MET A 224 -14.48 -21.11 -15.35
CA MET A 224 -14.50 -19.77 -14.77
C MET A 224 -14.96 -18.73 -15.80
N SER A 225 -14.49 -18.83 -17.04
CA SER A 225 -14.93 -17.96 -18.15
C SER A 225 -16.45 -18.09 -18.37
N TRP A 226 -16.97 -19.32 -18.45
CA TRP A 226 -18.40 -19.61 -18.58
C TRP A 226 -19.24 -19.05 -17.42
N LEU A 227 -18.73 -19.09 -16.18
CA LEU A 227 -19.40 -18.48 -15.04
C LEU A 227 -19.50 -16.95 -15.17
N ILE A 228 -18.42 -16.30 -15.63
CA ILE A 228 -18.35 -14.85 -15.84
C ILE A 228 -19.31 -14.43 -16.96
N GLU A 229 -19.36 -15.17 -18.08
CA GLU A 229 -20.28 -14.92 -19.19
C GLU A 229 -21.77 -15.02 -18.78
N ARG A 230 -22.07 -15.82 -17.75
CA ARG A 230 -23.40 -15.95 -17.15
C ARG A 230 -23.66 -14.94 -16.02
N ASP A 231 -22.84 -13.90 -15.92
CA ASP A 231 -22.91 -12.84 -14.90
C ASP A 231 -22.80 -13.37 -13.45
N THR A 232 -22.12 -14.51 -13.24
CA THR A 232 -21.81 -14.96 -11.88
C THR A 232 -20.75 -14.03 -11.28
N PRO A 233 -20.99 -13.43 -10.09
CA PRO A 233 -19.99 -12.58 -9.46
C PRO A 233 -18.77 -13.38 -9.04
N ILE A 234 -17.62 -13.07 -9.62
CA ILE A 234 -16.30 -13.60 -9.26
C ILE A 234 -15.36 -12.42 -9.05
N TYR A 235 -14.68 -12.40 -7.90
CA TYR A 235 -13.78 -11.33 -7.51
C TYR A 235 -12.32 -11.77 -7.60
N GLY A 236 -11.44 -10.83 -7.94
CA GLY A 236 -10.00 -11.07 -8.01
C GLY A 236 -9.32 -10.89 -6.65
N LEU A 237 -8.38 -11.77 -6.31
CA LEU A 237 -7.43 -11.56 -5.22
C LEU A 237 -6.00 -11.52 -5.78
N LYS A 238 -5.35 -10.35 -5.70
CA LYS A 238 -3.97 -10.17 -6.15
C LYS A 238 -3.01 -10.80 -5.15
N LEU A 239 -2.11 -11.67 -5.61
CA LEU A 239 -0.95 -12.11 -4.84
C LEU A 239 0.34 -11.40 -5.32
N PRO A 240 1.29 -11.13 -4.40
CA PRO A 240 2.56 -10.45 -4.71
C PRO A 240 3.63 -11.44 -5.22
N THR A 241 3.27 -12.70 -5.44
CA THR A 241 4.18 -13.76 -5.91
C THR A 241 3.67 -14.34 -7.22
N ALA A 242 4.60 -14.56 -8.15
CA ALA A 242 4.32 -15.29 -9.36
C ALA A 242 4.27 -16.79 -9.08
N PHE A 243 3.41 -17.50 -9.79
CA PHE A 243 3.40 -18.95 -9.84
C PHE A 243 4.27 -19.43 -11.01
N LYS A 244 5.05 -20.48 -10.80
CA LYS A 244 5.88 -21.11 -11.85
C LYS A 244 5.48 -22.58 -12.04
N LEU A 245 5.96 -23.20 -13.12
CA LEU A 245 5.69 -24.61 -13.49
C LEU A 245 4.21 -24.91 -13.78
N ILE A 246 3.52 -23.94 -14.39
CA ILE A 246 2.10 -24.00 -14.73
C ILE A 246 1.89 -24.83 -16.00
N GLY A 247 0.95 -25.78 -15.94
CA GLY A 247 0.53 -26.58 -17.10
C GLY A 247 1.35 -27.85 -17.35
N SER A 248 1.06 -28.50 -18.48
CA SER A 248 1.60 -29.83 -18.84
C SER A 248 2.88 -29.79 -19.66
N ASN A 249 3.19 -28.67 -20.33
CA ASN A 249 4.31 -28.54 -21.27
C ASN A 249 5.52 -27.87 -20.61
N VAL A 250 5.77 -28.20 -19.34
CA VAL A 250 6.91 -27.66 -18.59
C VAL A 250 8.18 -28.38 -19.04
N THR A 251 9.27 -27.63 -19.26
CA THR A 251 10.60 -28.17 -19.58
C THR A 251 11.52 -28.19 -18.36
N LEU A 252 12.61 -28.94 -18.44
CA LEU A 252 13.65 -28.98 -17.43
C LEU A 252 14.30 -27.61 -17.23
N GLU A 253 14.52 -26.86 -18.31
CA GLU A 253 15.03 -25.48 -18.25
C GLU A 253 14.10 -24.58 -17.42
N GLN A 254 12.78 -24.66 -17.65
CA GLN A 254 11.81 -23.89 -16.87
C GLN A 254 11.79 -24.29 -15.39
N TYR A 255 12.01 -25.57 -15.09
CA TYR A 255 12.17 -26.07 -13.73
C TYR A 255 13.41 -25.50 -13.05
N GLU A 256 14.56 -25.49 -13.72
CA GLU A 256 15.80 -24.90 -13.19
C GLU A 256 15.67 -23.39 -12.96
N LEU A 257 15.13 -22.65 -13.93
CA LEU A 257 14.87 -21.22 -13.82
C LEU A 257 13.91 -20.91 -12.67
N ALA A 258 12.90 -21.75 -12.43
CA ALA A 258 11.99 -21.57 -11.32
C ALA A 258 12.70 -21.76 -9.96
N ILE A 259 13.53 -22.80 -9.83
CA ILE A 259 14.29 -23.03 -8.59
C ILE A 259 15.26 -21.88 -8.32
N GLU A 260 16.00 -21.44 -9.33
CA GLU A 260 16.94 -20.32 -9.23
C GLU A 260 16.20 -19.04 -8.82
N TYR A 261 15.09 -18.72 -9.48
CA TYR A 261 14.24 -17.57 -9.16
C TYR A 261 13.82 -17.54 -7.68
N PHE A 262 13.33 -18.66 -7.13
CA PHE A 262 12.91 -18.69 -5.73
C PHE A 262 14.10 -18.76 -4.74
N SER A 263 15.22 -19.38 -5.15
CA SER A 263 16.46 -19.34 -4.37
C SER A 263 16.99 -17.91 -4.22
N ASP A 264 16.96 -17.12 -5.30
CA ASP A 264 17.37 -15.71 -5.29
C ASP A 264 16.42 -14.82 -4.50
N LEU A 265 15.12 -15.15 -4.47
CA LEU A 265 14.17 -14.48 -3.60
C LEU A 265 14.46 -14.75 -2.12
N ALA A 266 14.85 -15.99 -1.78
CA ALA A 266 15.16 -16.39 -0.41
C ALA A 266 16.54 -15.90 0.07
N SER A 267 17.50 -15.71 -0.83
CA SER A 267 18.88 -15.29 -0.51
C SER A 267 19.04 -13.77 -0.34
N LYS A 268 18.04 -12.97 -0.76
CA LYS A 268 18.02 -11.52 -0.52
C LYS A 268 18.01 -11.26 0.99
N GLU A 269 19.14 -10.76 1.51
CA GLU A 269 19.36 -10.39 2.91
C GLU A 269 18.19 -9.60 3.50
N VAL A 270 17.98 -9.76 4.82
CA VAL A 270 17.02 -9.03 5.65
C VAL A 270 16.99 -7.55 5.24
N ARG A 271 15.99 -7.19 4.44
CA ARG A 271 15.89 -5.85 3.86
C ARG A 271 15.48 -4.87 4.95
N SER A 272 16.44 -4.10 5.46
CA SER A 272 16.13 -2.88 6.19
C SER A 272 15.86 -1.77 5.18
N ILE A 273 14.64 -1.25 5.18
CA ILE A 273 14.22 -0.16 4.30
C ILE A 273 13.97 1.06 5.18
N THR A 274 14.68 2.14 4.90
CA THR A 274 14.44 3.44 5.54
C THR A 274 13.82 4.39 4.55
N LYS A 275 12.72 5.05 4.94
CA LYS A 275 12.09 6.12 4.18
C LYS A 275 12.10 7.39 4.99
N ARG A 276 12.54 8.47 4.33
CA ARG A 276 12.59 9.82 4.89
C ARG A 276 11.50 10.66 4.27
N VAL A 277 10.75 11.37 5.11
CA VAL A 277 9.79 12.39 4.68
C VAL A 277 10.17 13.71 5.35
N PHE A 278 10.24 14.76 4.55
CA PHE A 278 10.62 16.09 5.01
C PHE A 278 9.46 16.85 5.64
N ALA A 279 9.77 17.79 6.52
CA ALA A 279 8.78 18.76 6.99
C ALA A 279 8.32 19.67 5.84
N ARG A 280 7.26 20.44 6.08
CA ARG A 280 6.73 21.36 5.09
C ARG A 280 6.37 22.72 5.67
N VAL A 281 6.48 23.75 4.83
CA VAL A 281 5.97 25.10 5.11
C VAL A 281 4.89 25.47 4.11
N GLY A 282 3.72 25.87 4.59
CA GLY A 282 2.69 26.48 3.74
C GLY A 282 3.11 27.89 3.34
N LEU A 283 3.42 28.11 2.07
CA LEU A 283 3.85 29.41 1.55
C LEU A 283 2.64 30.31 1.26
N MET A 284 1.53 29.76 0.78
CA MET A 284 0.33 30.54 0.47
C MET A 284 -0.96 29.73 0.64
N GLY A 285 -2.06 30.42 0.92
CA GLY A 285 -3.43 29.89 0.85
C GLY A 285 -3.93 29.22 2.12
N ASN A 286 -3.06 28.80 3.03
CA ASN A 286 -3.50 28.24 4.32
C ASN A 286 -4.19 29.31 5.19
N PRO A 287 -5.31 28.97 5.86
CA PRO A 287 -5.81 27.61 6.16
C PRO A 287 -6.89 27.07 5.21
N SER A 288 -6.96 27.50 3.95
CA SER A 288 -8.08 27.18 3.04
C SER A 288 -8.15 25.72 2.56
N ASP A 289 -7.14 24.90 2.86
CA ASP A 289 -7.05 23.49 2.45
C ASP A 289 -8.15 22.60 3.02
N GLY A 290 -8.66 22.93 4.22
CA GLY A 290 -9.83 22.27 4.81
C GLY A 290 -11.18 22.83 4.36
N PHE A 291 -11.20 23.82 3.45
CA PHE A 291 -12.37 24.63 3.12
C PHE A 291 -12.58 24.79 1.60
N ASN A 292 -12.21 23.77 0.83
CA ASN A 292 -12.30 23.75 -0.63
C ASN A 292 -11.48 24.86 -1.32
N GLY A 293 -10.38 25.27 -0.69
CA GLY A 293 -9.51 26.33 -1.19
C GLY A 293 -8.30 25.80 -1.95
N LYS A 294 -7.32 26.69 -2.14
CA LYS A 294 -6.07 26.40 -2.82
C LYS A 294 -4.89 26.78 -1.93
N THR A 295 -3.77 26.07 -2.08
CA THR A 295 -2.56 26.36 -1.32
C THR A 295 -1.29 26.12 -2.14
N ILE A 296 -0.20 26.77 -1.75
CA ILE A 296 1.15 26.46 -2.21
C ILE A 296 1.97 26.11 -0.98
N ALA A 297 2.63 24.96 -0.98
CA ALA A 297 3.53 24.55 0.10
C ALA A 297 4.86 24.04 -0.45
N LEU A 298 5.87 24.13 0.40
CA LEU A 298 7.24 23.71 0.10
C LEU A 298 7.69 22.69 1.13
N SER A 299 8.22 21.56 0.67
CA SER A 299 8.94 20.61 1.53
C SER A 299 10.35 21.13 1.83
N ILE A 300 10.80 20.99 3.08
CA ILE A 300 12.04 21.60 3.58
C ILE A 300 12.97 20.56 4.21
N LYS A 301 14.24 20.52 3.78
CA LYS A 301 15.23 19.52 4.20
C LYS A 301 15.75 19.71 5.63
N ASN A 302 15.49 20.87 6.25
CA ASN A 302 15.92 21.19 7.61
C ASN A 302 15.43 20.15 8.61
N PHE A 303 14.21 19.68 8.43
CA PHE A 303 13.55 18.76 9.34
C PHE A 303 12.93 17.58 8.60
N TRP A 304 12.93 16.42 9.24
CA TRP A 304 12.57 15.16 8.63
C TRP A 304 12.00 14.19 9.67
N ALA A 305 11.25 13.22 9.18
CA ALA A 305 10.87 12.01 9.89
C ALA A 305 11.34 10.80 9.08
N ASP A 306 12.09 9.92 9.73
CA ASP A 306 12.50 8.64 9.19
C ASP A 306 11.66 7.54 9.80
N VAL A 307 11.30 6.57 8.97
CA VAL A 307 10.78 5.28 9.41
C VAL A 307 11.67 4.21 8.80
N THR A 308 12.06 3.25 9.63
CA THR A 308 12.83 2.09 9.21
C THR A 308 12.02 0.83 9.49
N ILE A 309 11.80 0.04 8.44
CA ILE A 309 11.20 -1.29 8.51
C ILE A 309 12.28 -2.34 8.25
N THR A 310 12.40 -3.31 9.15
CA THR A 310 13.36 -4.41 9.04
C THR A 310 12.60 -5.72 9.20
N GLU A 311 12.78 -6.66 8.29
CA GLU A 311 12.17 -8.00 8.41
C GLU A 311 12.61 -8.68 9.71
N SER A 312 11.68 -9.30 10.44
CA SER A 312 11.94 -9.95 11.72
C SER A 312 10.93 -11.05 12.01
N ASP A 313 11.26 -12.00 12.89
CA ASP A 313 10.37 -13.13 13.21
C ASP A 313 9.01 -12.71 13.80
N LYS A 314 8.98 -11.57 14.49
CA LYS A 314 7.77 -11.00 15.13
C LYS A 314 7.51 -9.60 14.59
N LEU A 315 6.24 -9.21 14.54
CA LEU A 315 5.85 -7.84 14.29
C LEU A 315 6.10 -7.02 15.57
N VAL A 316 7.01 -6.06 15.50
CA VAL A 316 7.42 -5.21 16.62
C VAL A 316 7.33 -3.75 16.23
N LEU A 317 6.59 -2.96 17.00
CA LEU A 317 6.61 -1.50 16.90
C LEU A 317 7.48 -0.97 18.04
N CYS A 318 8.65 -0.41 17.72
CA CYS A 318 9.57 0.07 18.74
C CYS A 318 9.16 1.47 19.24
N PRO A 319 8.93 1.66 20.54
CA PRO A 319 8.76 2.99 21.12
C PRO A 319 9.99 3.84 20.86
N HIS A 320 9.80 5.11 20.49
CA HIS A 320 10.91 6.03 20.38
C HIS A 320 11.41 6.43 21.77
N PRO A 321 12.73 6.38 22.08
CA PRO A 321 13.24 6.66 23.42
C PRO A 321 12.82 8.03 24.00
N LEU A 322 12.88 9.08 23.17
CA LEU A 322 12.45 10.44 23.56
C LEU A 322 10.95 10.71 23.38
N ASN A 323 10.34 10.25 22.28
CA ASN A 323 8.97 10.64 21.91
C ASN A 323 7.89 9.68 22.44
N ASP A 324 8.26 8.47 22.85
CA ASP A 324 7.40 7.47 23.50
C ASP A 324 8.11 6.88 24.75
N PRO A 325 8.54 7.71 25.71
CA PRO A 325 9.33 7.25 26.85
C PRO A 325 8.49 6.28 27.71
N THR A 326 9.08 5.14 28.02
CA THR A 326 8.50 4.11 28.92
C THR A 326 9.29 3.96 30.22
N GLU A 327 10.44 4.62 30.30
CA GLU A 327 11.34 4.64 31.45
C GLU A 327 11.63 6.09 31.80
N PHE A 328 11.58 6.42 33.09
CA PHE A 328 11.77 7.77 33.62
C PHE A 328 12.71 7.73 34.81
N GLY A 329 13.49 8.78 35.03
CA GLY A 329 14.42 8.87 36.16
C GLY A 329 13.72 8.91 37.52
N SER A 330 12.51 9.48 37.57
CA SER A 330 11.70 9.61 38.78
C SER A 330 10.23 9.87 38.44
N LEU A 331 9.35 9.80 39.45
CA LEU A 331 7.95 10.22 39.30
C LEU A 331 7.82 11.71 38.97
N TRP A 332 8.76 12.54 39.42
CA TRP A 332 8.77 13.96 39.07
C TRP A 332 9.06 14.14 37.58
N ASP A 333 10.06 13.44 37.04
CA ASP A 333 10.37 13.51 35.59
C ASP A 333 9.16 13.09 34.74
N LEU A 334 8.49 12.00 35.13
CA LEU A 334 7.25 11.57 34.49
C LEU A 334 6.18 12.68 34.55
N HIS A 335 5.91 13.25 35.72
CA HIS A 335 4.91 14.31 35.86
C HIS A 335 5.26 15.56 35.04
N ALA A 336 6.52 15.99 35.03
CA ALA A 336 6.98 17.15 34.28
C ALA A 336 6.86 16.94 32.76
N ILE A 337 7.35 15.81 32.25
CA ILE A 337 7.34 15.48 30.82
C ILE A 337 5.90 15.28 30.35
N SER A 338 5.10 14.47 31.04
CA SER A 338 3.71 14.22 30.64
C SER A 338 2.84 15.48 30.65
N ARG A 339 3.12 16.43 31.55
CA ARG A 339 2.42 17.72 31.57
C ARG A 339 2.78 18.60 30.36
N ARG A 340 4.03 18.54 29.90
CA ARG A 340 4.52 19.37 28.78
C ARG A 340 4.21 18.75 27.42
N GLU A 341 4.47 17.46 27.26
CA GLU A 341 4.47 16.77 25.96
C GLU A 341 3.25 15.90 25.74
N GLY A 342 2.42 15.74 26.76
CA GLY A 342 1.28 14.84 26.77
C GLY A 342 1.69 13.37 26.96
N TYR A 343 0.76 12.48 26.65
CA TYR A 343 0.92 11.04 26.84
C TYR A 343 1.14 10.28 25.53
N LEU A 344 0.84 10.93 24.39
CA LEU A 344 0.76 10.28 23.09
C LEU A 344 1.92 10.73 22.20
N GLY A 345 2.76 9.77 21.83
CA GLY A 345 3.86 9.98 20.89
C GLY A 345 3.54 9.52 19.47
N GLY A 346 4.59 9.22 18.70
CA GLY A 346 4.49 8.80 17.30
C GLY A 346 4.16 7.32 17.15
N LEU A 347 4.33 6.50 18.19
CA LEU A 347 4.04 5.07 18.12
C LEU A 347 2.59 4.78 17.71
N ARG A 348 1.63 5.58 18.19
CA ARG A 348 0.21 5.45 17.79
C ARG A 348 -0.02 5.72 16.31
N LEU A 349 0.75 6.64 15.71
CA LEU A 349 0.66 6.98 14.29
C LEU A 349 1.14 5.80 13.44
N VAL A 350 2.28 5.21 13.83
CA VAL A 350 2.82 4.01 13.19
C VAL A 350 1.82 2.85 13.28
N GLN A 351 1.26 2.61 14.46
CA GLN A 351 0.29 1.53 14.69
C GLN A 351 -1.01 1.73 13.87
N ALA A 352 -1.58 2.93 13.89
CA ALA A 352 -2.77 3.27 13.11
C ALA A 352 -2.54 3.14 11.61
N THR A 353 -1.35 3.55 11.14
CA THR A 353 -0.95 3.38 9.73
C THR A 353 -0.92 1.92 9.33
N CYS A 354 -0.31 1.04 10.15
CA CYS A 354 -0.28 -0.40 9.88
C CYS A 354 -1.69 -1.01 9.82
N LYS A 355 -2.58 -0.63 10.75
CA LYS A 355 -3.97 -1.09 10.76
C LYS A 355 -4.73 -0.67 9.51
N LYS A 356 -4.70 0.63 9.17
CA LYS A 356 -5.37 1.16 7.97
C LYS A 356 -4.77 0.60 6.69
N PHE A 357 -3.47 0.33 6.65
CA PHE A 357 -2.80 -0.28 5.50
C PHE A 357 -3.29 -1.72 5.27
N TYR A 358 -3.36 -2.53 6.33
CA TYR A 358 -3.94 -3.88 6.23
C TYR A 358 -5.40 -3.83 5.75
N GLN A 359 -6.20 -2.91 6.30
CA GLN A 359 -7.58 -2.71 5.87
C GLN A 359 -7.68 -2.31 4.40
N TYR A 360 -6.84 -1.37 3.95
CA TYR A 360 -6.76 -0.95 2.55
C TYR A 360 -6.49 -2.14 1.61
N CYS A 361 -5.46 -2.95 1.92
CA CYS A 361 -5.13 -4.13 1.12
C CYS A 361 -6.30 -5.12 1.10
N SER A 362 -6.93 -5.38 2.24
CA SER A 362 -8.11 -6.23 2.35
C SER A 362 -9.31 -5.73 1.53
N ASP A 363 -9.57 -4.42 1.54
CA ASP A 363 -10.70 -3.84 0.80
C ASP A 363 -10.45 -3.77 -0.71
N LYS A 364 -9.18 -3.67 -1.12
CA LYS A 364 -8.75 -3.72 -2.53
C LYS A 364 -8.51 -5.12 -3.07
N GLY A 365 -8.69 -6.17 -2.26
CA GLY A 365 -8.41 -7.54 -2.70
C GLY A 365 -6.93 -7.77 -3.01
N ILE A 366 -6.03 -7.14 -2.24
CA ILE A 366 -4.59 -7.32 -2.30
C ILE A 366 -4.19 -8.18 -1.11
N ALA A 367 -3.71 -9.40 -1.37
CA ALA A 367 -3.17 -10.24 -0.33
C ALA A 367 -1.72 -9.84 -0.04
N ILE A 368 -1.43 -9.55 1.22
CA ILE A 368 -0.08 -9.29 1.71
C ILE A 368 0.42 -10.53 2.44
N GLY A 369 1.65 -10.96 2.14
CA GLY A 369 2.23 -12.17 2.72
C GLY A 369 2.39 -12.07 4.24
N LYS A 370 2.47 -13.22 4.93
CA LYS A 370 2.68 -13.31 6.38
C LYS A 370 4.14 -12.99 6.74
N ARG A 371 4.54 -11.74 6.51
CA ARG A 371 5.88 -11.22 6.77
C ARG A 371 5.85 -10.30 7.96
N ASN A 372 6.57 -10.69 9.00
CA ASN A 372 6.72 -9.90 10.21
C ASN A 372 7.89 -8.92 10.06
N PHE A 373 7.83 -7.83 10.82
CA PHE A 373 8.83 -6.77 10.73
C PHE A 373 8.93 -5.98 12.03
N THR A 374 10.08 -5.34 12.22
CA THR A 374 10.33 -4.35 13.24
C THR A 374 10.25 -2.97 12.61
N LEU A 375 9.36 -2.12 13.12
CA LEU A 375 9.24 -0.72 12.73
C LEU A 375 9.81 0.19 13.81
N LYS A 376 10.67 1.12 13.39
CA LYS A 376 11.21 2.20 14.21
C LYS A 376 11.01 3.52 13.49
N TYR A 377 10.81 4.59 14.23
CA TYR A 377 10.79 5.94 13.65
C TYR A 377 11.76 6.85 14.42
N ASP A 378 12.26 7.87 13.75
CA ASP A 378 13.04 8.96 14.33
C ASP A 378 12.63 10.27 13.65
N THR A 379 12.74 11.39 14.35
CA THR A 379 12.40 12.69 13.79
C THR A 379 13.09 13.83 14.53
N ASN A 380 13.52 14.83 13.76
CA ASN A 380 13.97 16.11 14.30
C ASN A 380 12.93 17.24 14.07
N ILE A 381 11.72 16.93 13.61
CA ILE A 381 10.65 17.93 13.40
C ILE A 381 10.18 18.43 14.77
N PRO A 382 10.29 19.74 15.07
CA PRO A 382 9.86 20.26 16.35
C PRO A 382 8.35 20.06 16.54
N ARG A 383 7.95 19.68 17.75
CA ARG A 383 6.55 19.46 18.10
C ARG A 383 5.79 20.79 18.14
N GLN A 384 4.51 20.76 17.78
CA GLN A 384 3.55 21.86 17.98
C GLN A 384 3.89 23.22 17.34
N VAL A 385 4.80 23.25 16.35
CA VAL A 385 5.15 24.47 15.59
C VAL A 385 4.58 24.50 14.17
N GLY A 386 3.61 23.63 13.89
CA GLY A 386 2.89 23.64 12.60
C GLY A 386 3.72 23.22 11.38
N LEU A 387 4.74 22.36 11.56
CA LEU A 387 5.64 21.84 10.51
C LEU A 387 5.29 20.43 10.01
N ALA A 388 4.07 19.94 10.34
CA ALA A 388 3.54 18.67 9.84
C ALA A 388 4.33 17.41 10.27
N GLY A 389 4.75 17.35 11.54
CA GLY A 389 5.52 16.21 12.06
C GLY A 389 4.73 14.89 12.12
N SER A 390 3.44 14.94 12.47
CA SER A 390 2.60 13.73 12.55
C SER A 390 2.40 13.10 11.17
N SER A 391 1.97 13.89 10.19
CA SER A 391 1.77 13.42 8.82
C SER A 391 3.07 12.96 8.15
N ALA A 392 4.23 13.53 8.53
CA ALA A 392 5.53 13.05 8.06
C ALA A 392 5.79 11.59 8.50
N ILE A 393 5.54 11.27 9.77
CA ILE A 393 5.70 9.91 10.32
C ILE A 393 4.72 8.94 9.64
N VAL A 394 3.46 9.33 9.47
CA VAL A 394 2.45 8.51 8.79
C VAL A 394 2.85 8.25 7.33
N THR A 395 3.27 9.29 6.61
CA THR A 395 3.71 9.19 5.21
C THR A 395 4.95 8.30 5.07
N ALA A 396 5.96 8.47 5.92
CA ALA A 396 7.17 7.64 5.93
C ALA A 396 6.85 6.17 6.25
N THR A 397 5.90 5.93 7.17
CA THR A 397 5.42 4.59 7.51
C THR A 397 4.71 3.95 6.31
N LEU A 398 3.82 4.67 5.63
CA LEU A 398 3.15 4.20 4.42
C LEU A 398 4.17 3.84 3.33
N GLN A 399 5.14 4.71 3.06
CA GLN A 399 6.18 4.45 2.05
C GLN A 399 7.04 3.21 2.39
N CYS A 400 7.32 2.98 3.68
CA CYS A 400 7.98 1.77 4.15
C CYS A 400 7.13 0.52 3.89
N LEU A 401 5.84 0.56 4.23
CA LEU A 401 4.92 -0.56 4.02
C LEU A 401 4.74 -0.90 2.54
N LEU A 402 4.54 0.12 1.69
CA LEU A 402 4.47 -0.07 0.23
C LEU A 402 5.74 -0.73 -0.31
N SER A 403 6.92 -0.27 0.13
CA SER A 403 8.20 -0.84 -0.31
C SER A 403 8.43 -2.25 0.25
N PHE A 404 8.07 -2.49 1.50
CA PHE A 404 8.27 -3.78 2.18
C PHE A 404 7.40 -4.88 1.57
N TYR A 405 6.15 -4.56 1.23
CA TYR A 405 5.20 -5.46 0.57
C TYR A 405 5.28 -5.43 -0.96
N GLU A 406 6.23 -4.69 -1.53
CA GLU A 406 6.46 -4.58 -2.98
C GLU A 406 5.22 -4.10 -3.76
N LEU A 407 4.42 -3.23 -3.14
CA LEU A 407 3.27 -2.59 -3.78
C LEU A 407 3.71 -1.38 -4.61
N ASN A 408 3.13 -1.22 -5.80
CA ASN A 408 3.51 -0.18 -6.76
C ASN A 408 2.37 0.82 -7.02
N SER A 409 2.55 1.72 -7.98
CA SER A 409 1.57 2.77 -8.32
C SER A 409 0.25 2.22 -8.87
N ASN A 410 0.21 0.99 -9.37
CA ASN A 410 -1.03 0.32 -9.78
C ASN A 410 -1.83 -0.16 -8.57
N ASP A 411 -1.15 -0.51 -7.47
CA ASP A 411 -1.79 -0.95 -6.23
C ASP A 411 -2.29 0.24 -5.41
N MET A 412 -1.45 1.28 -5.26
CA MET A 412 -1.82 2.53 -4.59
C MET A 412 -1.29 3.76 -5.37
N PRO A 413 -2.12 4.35 -6.25
CA PRO A 413 -1.73 5.51 -7.05
C PRO A 413 -1.28 6.70 -6.21
N LEU A 414 -0.30 7.47 -6.71
CA LEU A 414 0.31 8.59 -5.97
C LEU A 414 -0.71 9.61 -5.46
N HIS A 415 -1.73 9.94 -6.27
CA HIS A 415 -2.77 10.91 -5.91
C HIS A 415 -3.71 10.42 -4.79
N THR A 416 -3.74 9.11 -4.50
CA THR A 416 -4.57 8.53 -3.42
C THR A 416 -3.83 8.46 -2.08
N GLN A 417 -2.49 8.43 -2.09
CA GLN A 417 -1.68 8.32 -0.88
C GLN A 417 -1.93 9.46 0.11
N PRO A 418 -2.06 10.74 -0.31
CA PRO A 418 -2.40 11.82 0.61
C PRO A 418 -3.73 11.59 1.34
N GLN A 419 -4.74 11.06 0.65
CA GLN A 419 -6.03 10.75 1.28
C GLN A 419 -5.89 9.59 2.28
N PHE A 420 -5.14 8.54 1.96
CA PHE A 420 -4.87 7.48 2.93
C PHE A 420 -4.21 8.02 4.21
N VAL A 421 -3.20 8.89 4.06
CA VAL A 421 -2.51 9.53 5.20
C VAL A 421 -3.49 10.38 6.02
N LEU A 422 -4.45 11.06 5.36
CA LEU A 422 -5.52 11.79 6.04
C LEU A 422 -6.34 10.85 6.91
N ASP A 423 -6.82 9.76 6.33
CA ASP A 423 -7.78 8.87 6.96
C ASP A 423 -7.18 8.18 8.19
N VAL A 424 -5.87 7.95 8.22
CA VAL A 424 -5.15 7.50 9.43
C VAL A 424 -5.29 8.51 10.56
N GLU A 425 -5.18 9.81 10.27
CA GLU A 425 -5.31 10.84 11.30
C GLU A 425 -6.78 11.08 11.66
N THR A 426 -7.68 11.26 10.69
CA THR A 426 -9.08 11.68 10.97
C THR A 426 -10.04 10.54 11.27
N GLU A 427 -9.96 9.41 10.57
CA GLU A 427 -10.92 8.31 10.75
C GLU A 427 -10.47 7.33 11.82
N GLU A 428 -9.16 7.03 11.88
CA GLU A 428 -8.62 6.07 12.84
C GLU A 428 -8.27 6.71 14.17
N LEU A 429 -7.59 7.87 14.15
CA LEU A 429 -7.10 8.53 15.37
C LEU A 429 -7.94 9.74 15.81
N PHE A 430 -8.97 10.10 15.03
CA PHE A 430 -9.87 11.24 15.31
C PHE A 430 -9.14 12.58 15.53
N ILE A 431 -8.00 12.77 14.86
CA ILE A 431 -7.20 13.99 14.85
C ILE A 431 -7.74 14.90 13.73
N GLN A 432 -8.05 16.15 14.06
CA GLN A 432 -8.43 17.13 13.06
C GLN A 432 -7.21 17.55 12.22
N ALA A 433 -7.23 17.29 10.91
CA ALA A 433 -6.11 17.58 10.01
C ALA A 433 -6.58 18.01 8.60
N GLY A 434 -5.78 18.83 7.91
CA GLY A 434 -6.03 19.33 6.54
C GLY A 434 -5.06 18.79 5.47
N LEU A 435 -5.52 18.71 4.20
CA LEU A 435 -4.90 17.91 3.13
C LEU A 435 -3.58 18.44 2.59
N GLN A 436 -3.26 19.70 2.87
CA GLN A 436 -2.02 20.33 2.44
C GLN A 436 -0.77 19.52 2.87
N ASP A 437 -0.71 19.12 4.13
CA ASP A 437 0.49 18.60 4.78
C ASP A 437 1.01 17.34 4.10
N ARG A 438 0.10 16.39 3.92
CA ARG A 438 0.34 15.08 3.34
C ARG A 438 0.50 15.10 1.83
N VAL A 439 -0.12 16.05 1.12
CA VAL A 439 0.10 16.21 -0.33
C VAL A 439 1.54 16.66 -0.59
N VAL A 440 1.99 17.76 0.03
CA VAL A 440 3.37 18.24 -0.21
C VAL A 440 4.43 17.27 0.31
N GLN A 441 4.16 16.50 1.36
CA GLN A 441 5.05 15.46 1.86
C GLN A 441 5.13 14.23 0.96
N THR A 442 4.04 13.92 0.24
CA THR A 442 4.01 12.82 -0.74
C THR A 442 4.65 13.23 -2.06
N TYR A 443 4.35 14.44 -2.53
CA TYR A 443 4.81 14.94 -3.82
C TYR A 443 6.24 15.48 -3.75
N GLU A 444 6.68 15.98 -2.59
CA GLU A 444 7.92 16.73 -2.41
C GLU A 444 8.05 17.95 -3.34
N GLY A 445 9.08 18.77 -3.15
CA GLY A 445 9.25 19.99 -3.92
C GLY A 445 8.38 21.15 -3.45
N LEU A 446 8.15 22.07 -4.38
CA LEU A 446 7.17 23.15 -4.32
C LEU A 446 5.89 22.67 -5.01
N VAL A 447 4.77 22.65 -4.30
CA VAL A 447 3.53 22.06 -4.80
C VAL A 447 2.39 23.06 -4.72
N TYR A 448 1.74 23.30 -5.85
CA TYR A 448 0.46 23.98 -5.94
C TYR A 448 -0.67 22.95 -5.81
N MET A 449 -1.66 23.27 -4.98
CA MET A 449 -2.71 22.34 -4.61
C MET A 449 -4.07 23.03 -4.67
N ASP A 450 -5.02 22.41 -5.38
CA ASP A 450 -6.41 22.82 -5.47
C ASP A 450 -7.30 21.75 -4.84
N PHE A 451 -8.03 22.15 -3.78
CA PHE A 451 -8.92 21.29 -3.02
C PHE A 451 -10.41 21.58 -3.31
N SER A 452 -10.71 22.22 -4.43
CA SER A 452 -12.07 22.60 -4.83
C SER A 452 -13.03 21.40 -4.83
N LYS A 453 -14.27 21.68 -4.44
CA LYS A 453 -15.30 20.65 -4.25
C LYS A 453 -15.62 19.94 -5.57
N GLU A 454 -15.54 20.67 -6.68
CA GLU A 454 -15.81 20.20 -8.03
C GLU A 454 -14.83 19.09 -8.42
N LEU A 455 -13.53 19.25 -8.12
CA LEU A 455 -12.52 18.22 -8.37
C LEU A 455 -12.78 16.96 -7.54
N PHE A 456 -13.07 17.13 -6.24
CA PHE A 456 -13.40 15.99 -5.38
C PHE A 456 -14.66 15.24 -5.85
N GLN A 457 -15.67 15.94 -6.38
CA GLN A 457 -16.87 15.32 -6.93
C GLN A 457 -16.61 14.58 -8.25
N GLN A 458 -15.66 15.05 -9.06
CA GLN A 458 -15.36 14.47 -10.37
C GLN A 458 -14.41 13.27 -10.28
N GLN A 459 -13.37 13.37 -9.45
CA GLN A 459 -12.25 12.40 -9.45
C GLN A 459 -11.88 11.88 -8.05
N ASN A 460 -12.54 12.31 -6.96
CA ASN A 460 -12.27 11.94 -5.56
C ASN A 460 -10.92 12.41 -4.98
N TYR A 461 -10.18 13.24 -5.69
CA TYR A 461 -8.94 13.87 -5.20
C TYR A 461 -8.78 15.28 -5.77
N GLY A 462 -7.95 16.10 -5.12
CA GLY A 462 -7.65 17.47 -5.54
C GLY A 462 -6.67 17.52 -6.72
N HIS A 463 -6.43 18.70 -7.28
CA HIS A 463 -5.39 18.86 -8.29
C HIS A 463 -4.06 19.21 -7.61
N TYR A 464 -3.04 18.39 -7.82
CA TYR A 464 -1.72 18.54 -7.19
C TYR A 464 -0.66 18.68 -8.29
N GLU A 465 -0.01 19.83 -8.34
CA GLU A 465 0.96 20.18 -9.38
C GLU A 465 2.31 20.54 -8.75
N ARG A 466 3.38 19.86 -9.17
CA ARG A 466 4.74 20.26 -8.82
C ARG A 466 5.13 21.46 -9.67
N LEU A 467 5.53 22.54 -9.02
CA LEU A 467 6.07 23.73 -9.67
C LEU A 467 7.59 23.54 -9.85
N ASP A 468 7.95 22.68 -10.79
CA ASP A 468 9.34 22.32 -11.09
C ASP A 468 10.11 23.46 -11.77
N ASN A 469 11.45 23.46 -11.67
CA ASN A 469 12.36 24.44 -12.30
C ASN A 469 12.27 25.89 -11.78
N VAL A 470 11.70 26.09 -10.59
CA VAL A 470 11.69 27.39 -9.92
C VAL A 470 12.89 27.55 -8.99
N GLU A 471 13.75 28.52 -9.28
CA GLU A 471 14.77 28.99 -8.33
C GLU A 471 14.11 29.89 -7.29
N LEU A 472 13.79 29.31 -6.13
CA LEU A 472 13.16 30.04 -5.04
C LEU A 472 14.14 31.01 -4.37
N PRO A 473 13.66 32.18 -3.90
CA PRO A 473 14.46 33.04 -3.04
C PRO A 473 14.70 32.36 -1.69
N GLN A 474 15.68 32.85 -0.95
CA GLN A 474 16.00 32.29 0.36
C GLN A 474 14.95 32.69 1.41
N PHE A 475 14.09 31.75 1.78
CA PHE A 475 13.15 31.91 2.88
C PHE A 475 13.82 31.64 4.24
N PHE A 476 13.23 32.18 5.29
CA PHE A 476 13.56 31.85 6.68
C PHE A 476 12.37 31.24 7.40
N LEU A 477 12.66 30.47 8.44
CA LEU A 477 11.71 29.95 9.41
C LEU A 477 12.09 30.46 10.79
N ALA A 478 11.14 31.05 11.50
CA ALA A 478 11.28 31.37 12.92
C ALA A 478 10.19 30.68 13.74
N TYR A 479 10.52 30.08 14.89
CA TYR A 479 9.56 29.33 15.69
C TYR A 479 9.81 29.40 17.20
N LEU A 480 8.77 29.09 17.96
CA LEU A 480 8.78 29.05 19.42
C LEU A 480 9.65 27.88 19.93
N ARG A 481 10.52 28.15 20.90
CA ARG A 481 11.31 27.10 21.55
C ARG A 481 10.45 26.12 22.36
N ASP A 482 9.53 26.67 23.15
CA ASP A 482 8.59 25.92 23.99
C ASP A 482 7.16 26.39 23.66
N PRO A 483 6.53 25.84 22.60
CA PRO A 483 5.15 26.19 22.28
C PRO A 483 4.25 25.76 23.45
N SER A 484 3.58 26.72 24.10
CA SER A 484 2.61 26.42 25.14
C SER A 484 1.27 26.01 24.52
N ASP A 485 0.64 24.96 25.06
CA ASP A 485 -0.71 24.49 24.70
C ASP A 485 -1.84 25.48 25.06
N SER A 486 -1.48 26.72 25.43
CA SER A 486 -2.39 27.83 25.75
C SER A 486 -3.20 28.31 24.54
N GLY A 487 -2.92 27.80 23.33
CA GLY A 487 -3.67 28.01 22.10
C GLY A 487 -5.01 27.27 22.00
N ARG A 488 -5.53 26.67 23.08
CA ARG A 488 -6.90 26.12 23.18
C ARG A 488 -8.01 27.20 23.16
N ILE A 489 -7.75 28.37 22.59
CA ILE A 489 -8.81 29.28 22.18
C ILE A 489 -9.38 28.68 20.89
N HIS A 490 -10.39 27.83 21.05
CA HIS A 490 -11.09 27.17 19.96
C HIS A 490 -11.56 28.21 18.93
N SER A 491 -10.90 28.29 17.77
CA SER A 491 -11.40 29.04 16.64
C SER A 491 -12.67 28.37 16.13
N ASP A 492 -13.80 29.09 16.08
CA ASP A 492 -15.08 28.57 15.59
C ASP A 492 -15.19 28.59 14.06
N VAL A 493 -14.12 28.96 13.35
CA VAL A 493 -14.04 29.09 11.89
C VAL A 493 -14.57 27.85 11.17
N GLY A 494 -14.23 26.65 11.65
CA GLY A 494 -14.75 25.40 11.08
C GLY A 494 -16.27 25.24 11.24
N ALA A 495 -16.83 25.67 12.36
CA ALA A 495 -18.28 25.68 12.58
C ALA A 495 -18.97 26.78 11.77
N ARG A 496 -18.37 27.97 11.68
CA ARG A 496 -18.85 29.09 10.84
C ARG A 496 -18.90 28.71 9.37
N TRP A 497 -17.86 28.05 8.86
CA TRP A 497 -17.85 27.51 7.50
C TRP A 497 -19.00 26.53 7.25
N ARG A 498 -19.21 25.55 8.14
CA ARG A 498 -20.33 24.59 8.02
C ARG A 498 -21.71 25.24 8.03
N ARG A 499 -21.85 26.38 8.71
CA ARG A 499 -23.08 27.20 8.72
C ARG A 499 -23.22 28.10 7.48
N GLY A 500 -22.21 28.16 6.61
CA GLY A 500 -22.21 29.04 5.44
C GLY A 500 -22.03 30.53 5.78
N ASP A 501 -21.30 30.85 6.85
CA ASP A 501 -20.98 32.23 7.22
C ASP A 501 -20.33 32.98 6.05
N GLU A 502 -20.97 34.06 5.59
CA GLU A 502 -20.53 34.79 4.41
C GLU A 502 -19.11 35.34 4.52
N GLN A 503 -18.69 35.80 5.71
CA GLN A 503 -17.36 36.35 5.92
C GLN A 503 -16.30 35.27 5.74
N VAL A 504 -16.53 34.09 6.35
CA VAL A 504 -15.62 32.95 6.21
C VAL A 504 -15.60 32.45 4.77
N VAL A 505 -16.75 32.33 4.11
CA VAL A 505 -16.82 31.87 2.72
C VAL A 505 -16.10 32.84 1.76
N LYS A 506 -16.30 34.15 1.92
CA LYS A 506 -15.60 35.18 1.13
C LYS A 506 -14.09 35.14 1.39
N ALA A 507 -13.66 34.94 2.64
CA ALA A 507 -12.25 34.83 2.98
C ALA A 507 -11.59 33.58 2.37
N MET A 508 -12.25 32.42 2.37
CA MET A 508 -11.72 31.21 1.74
C MET A 508 -11.54 31.39 0.23
N LYS A 509 -12.50 32.04 -0.45
CA LYS A 509 -12.34 32.41 -1.87
C LYS A 509 -11.17 33.36 -2.09
N LYS A 510 -10.98 34.33 -1.19
CA LYS A 510 -9.86 35.28 -1.26
C LYS A 510 -8.51 34.58 -1.02
N PHE A 511 -8.42 33.59 -0.13
CA PHE A 511 -7.21 32.76 0.01
C PHE A 511 -6.87 32.01 -1.28
N SER A 512 -7.87 31.45 -1.97
CA SER A 512 -7.65 30.81 -3.26
C SER A 512 -7.13 31.80 -4.32
N LEU A 513 -7.70 33.00 -4.40
CA LEU A 513 -7.24 34.05 -5.31
C LEU A 513 -5.79 34.47 -5.03
N LEU A 514 -5.45 34.69 -3.75
CA LEU A 514 -4.08 35.02 -3.34
C LEU A 514 -3.09 33.91 -3.71
N THR A 515 -3.55 32.65 -3.68
CA THR A 515 -2.74 31.50 -4.07
C THR A 515 -2.46 31.48 -5.57
N ASP A 516 -3.47 31.77 -6.40
CA ASP A 516 -3.30 31.86 -7.85
C ASP A 516 -2.36 33.02 -8.21
N GLN A 517 -2.53 34.19 -7.59
CA GLN A 517 -1.62 35.33 -7.77
C GLN A 517 -0.19 35.03 -7.31
N ALA A 518 -0.04 34.27 -6.20
CA ALA A 518 1.28 33.88 -5.71
C ALA A 518 1.97 32.89 -6.66
N ARG A 519 1.20 31.99 -7.30
CA ARG A 519 1.72 31.12 -8.36
C ARG A 519 2.28 31.95 -9.51
N GLU A 520 1.49 32.90 -10.03
CA GLU A 520 1.92 33.80 -11.10
C GLU A 520 3.19 34.58 -10.72
N ALA A 521 3.24 35.13 -9.50
CA ALA A 521 4.41 35.85 -8.99
C ALA A 521 5.66 34.95 -8.88
N ILE A 522 5.49 33.70 -8.43
CA ILE A 522 6.59 32.73 -8.35
C ILE A 522 7.11 32.38 -9.75
N GLU A 523 6.21 32.11 -10.70
CA GLU A 523 6.56 31.79 -12.09
C GLU A 523 7.28 32.97 -12.78
N ALA A 524 6.84 34.20 -12.49
CA ALA A 524 7.45 35.43 -12.98
C ALA A 524 8.74 35.85 -12.23
N LYS A 525 9.12 35.13 -11.15
CA LYS A 525 10.19 35.51 -10.21
C LYS A 525 10.00 36.91 -9.59
N ASP A 526 8.75 37.35 -9.42
CA ASP A 526 8.38 38.62 -8.78
C ASP A 526 8.26 38.44 -7.25
N TRP A 527 9.41 38.53 -6.58
CA TRP A 527 9.51 38.30 -5.14
C TRP A 527 8.93 39.43 -4.29
N GLU A 528 8.86 40.65 -4.81
CA GLU A 528 8.24 41.77 -4.08
C GLU A 528 6.72 41.62 -4.06
N THR A 529 6.11 41.21 -5.17
CA THR A 529 4.68 40.86 -5.19
C THR A 529 4.40 39.66 -4.27
N LEU A 530 5.23 38.62 -4.31
CA LEU A 530 5.08 37.47 -3.41
C LEU A 530 5.14 37.89 -1.93
N LYS A 531 6.07 38.77 -1.57
CA LYS A 531 6.23 39.33 -0.23
C LYS A 531 4.97 40.06 0.23
N LEU A 532 4.35 40.88 -0.64
CA LEU A 532 3.09 41.56 -0.36
C LEU A 532 1.94 40.55 -0.15
N LEU A 533 1.80 39.57 -1.05
CA LEU A 533 0.77 38.52 -0.95
C LEU A 533 0.89 37.70 0.34
N MET A 534 2.11 37.40 0.80
CA MET A 534 2.32 36.69 2.09
C MET A 534 1.79 37.50 3.27
N SER A 535 1.98 38.82 3.25
CA SER A 535 1.46 39.72 4.27
C SER A 535 -0.06 39.82 4.21
N GLU A 536 -0.64 39.89 3.01
CA GLU A 536 -2.09 39.88 2.82
C GLU A 536 -2.75 38.59 3.29
N ASN A 537 -2.14 37.43 2.99
CA ASN A 537 -2.59 36.13 3.50
C ASN A 537 -2.63 36.14 5.03
N PHE A 538 -1.59 36.64 5.69
CA PHE A 538 -1.59 36.69 7.15
C PHE A 538 -2.66 37.66 7.69
N ASN A 539 -2.80 38.85 7.09
CA ASN A 539 -3.79 39.83 7.50
C ASN A 539 -5.22 39.27 7.41
N LEU A 540 -5.53 38.59 6.30
CA LEU A 540 -6.82 37.93 6.12
C LEU A 540 -7.04 36.82 7.16
N ARG A 541 -5.99 36.06 7.52
CA ARG A 541 -6.09 35.05 8.58
C ARG A 541 -6.34 35.68 9.94
N ARG A 542 -5.66 36.79 10.27
CA ARG A 542 -5.87 37.55 11.50
C ARG A 542 -7.29 38.09 11.61
N GLU A 543 -7.85 38.58 10.50
CA GLU A 543 -9.26 39.04 10.44
C GLU A 543 -10.24 37.92 10.80
N ILE A 544 -10.04 36.71 10.27
CA ILE A 544 -10.98 35.60 10.44
C ILE A 544 -10.83 34.88 11.78
N TYR A 545 -9.59 34.69 12.25
CA TYR A 545 -9.31 33.95 13.48
C TYR A 545 -9.31 34.85 14.72
N THR A 546 -9.11 36.16 14.56
CA THR A 546 -8.94 37.16 15.64
C THR A 546 -7.67 36.96 16.48
N ASP A 547 -7.18 38.04 17.10
CA ASP A 547 -5.95 38.04 17.88
C ASP A 547 -5.95 37.03 19.05
N PRO A 548 -7.04 36.87 19.82
CA PRO A 548 -7.09 35.87 20.90
C PRO A 548 -6.83 34.46 20.38
N ALA A 549 -7.42 34.05 19.25
CA ALA A 549 -7.24 32.70 18.74
C ALA A 549 -5.84 32.48 18.13
N LEU A 550 -5.20 33.54 17.64
CA LEU A 550 -3.83 33.45 17.11
C LEU A 550 -2.78 33.46 18.23
N GLY A 551 -3.04 34.13 19.35
CA GLY A 551 -2.16 34.18 20.52
C GLY A 551 -1.00 35.18 20.37
N GLU A 552 -0.66 35.84 21.47
CA GLU A 552 0.30 36.95 21.51
C GLU A 552 1.70 36.57 21.00
N SER A 553 2.23 35.41 21.40
CA SER A 553 3.57 34.97 20.96
C SER A 553 3.66 34.75 19.45
N ASN A 554 2.56 34.29 18.82
CA ASN A 554 2.53 34.11 17.37
C ASN A 554 2.39 35.44 16.63
N LEU A 555 1.64 36.40 17.18
CA LEU A 555 1.57 37.76 16.64
C LEU A 555 2.93 38.46 16.75
N ARG A 556 3.65 38.25 17.85
CA ARG A 556 4.99 38.80 18.07
C ARG A 556 5.98 38.35 17.00
N LEU A 557 5.93 37.07 16.59
CA LEU A 557 6.77 36.56 15.50
C LEU A 557 6.56 37.35 14.19
N ILE A 558 5.33 37.78 13.89
CA ILE A 558 5.00 38.55 12.69
C ILE A 558 5.45 40.01 12.82
N GLU A 559 5.30 40.60 14.00
CA GLU A 559 5.73 41.97 14.27
C GLU A 559 7.23 42.17 14.08
N ILE A 560 8.04 41.22 14.57
CA ILE A 560 9.50 41.25 14.40
C ILE A 560 9.89 41.22 12.92
N ALA A 561 9.25 40.37 12.11
CA ALA A 561 9.49 40.38 10.66
C ALA A 561 9.19 41.75 10.04
N ARG A 562 8.03 42.33 10.39
CA ARG A 562 7.58 43.62 9.83
C ARG A 562 8.49 44.78 10.21
N SER A 563 9.03 44.81 11.44
CA SER A 563 9.94 45.88 11.87
C SER A 563 11.28 45.87 11.13
N HIS A 564 11.62 44.76 10.47
CA HIS A 564 12.83 44.59 9.66
C HIS A 564 12.54 44.49 8.16
N ASN A 565 11.40 45.03 7.71
CA ASN A 565 10.99 45.03 6.30
C ASN A 565 10.92 43.61 5.67
N ALA A 566 10.65 42.59 6.47
CA ALA A 566 10.39 41.23 6.00
C ALA A 566 8.89 40.94 6.02
N SER A 567 8.44 40.06 5.13
CA SER A 567 7.08 39.52 5.18
C SER A 567 7.11 38.14 5.81
N ALA A 568 6.14 37.87 6.68
CA ALA A 568 6.03 36.61 7.36
C ALA A 568 4.57 36.20 7.52
N LYS A 569 4.33 34.89 7.54
CA LYS A 569 3.02 34.29 7.80
C LYS A 569 3.19 32.93 8.43
N PHE A 570 2.09 32.37 8.93
CA PHE A 570 2.14 31.03 9.51
C PHE A 570 2.32 29.96 8.42
N PRO A 571 3.28 29.02 8.58
CA PRO A 571 3.46 27.89 7.71
C PRO A 571 2.41 26.79 7.97
N GLY A 572 1.73 26.84 9.12
CA GLY A 572 0.72 25.86 9.54
C GLY A 572 -0.34 26.46 10.48
N SER A 573 -0.69 25.75 11.55
CA SER A 573 -1.70 26.16 12.54
C SER A 573 -1.22 27.27 13.49
N GLY A 574 0.08 27.30 13.83
CA GLY A 574 0.70 28.29 14.72
C GLY A 574 2.07 27.80 15.23
N GLY A 575 2.74 28.62 16.06
CA GLY A 575 4.02 28.30 16.70
C GLY A 575 5.26 28.54 15.84
N ALA A 576 5.08 28.89 14.57
CA ALA A 576 6.15 29.26 13.65
C ALA A 576 5.68 30.29 12.62
N VAL A 577 6.64 30.97 11.99
CA VAL A 577 6.46 31.81 10.81
C VAL A 577 7.45 31.40 9.72
N VAL A 578 6.96 31.36 8.49
CA VAL A 578 7.79 31.36 7.29
C VAL A 578 7.79 32.76 6.73
N GLY A 579 8.96 33.26 6.35
CA GLY A 579 9.09 34.62 5.84
C GLY A 579 10.13 34.78 4.75
N LEU A 580 10.02 35.92 4.08
CA LEU A 580 10.87 36.34 2.97
C LEU A 580 11.48 37.71 3.31
N CYS A 581 12.81 37.77 3.23
CA CYS A 581 13.62 38.97 3.39
C CYS A 581 14.54 39.08 2.18
N THR A 582 14.29 40.04 1.30
CA THR A 582 15.03 40.24 0.04
C THR A 582 16.36 40.98 0.24
N ASP A 583 16.54 41.67 1.37
CA ASP A 583 17.76 42.38 1.74
C ASP A 583 18.62 41.57 2.72
N GLU A 584 19.88 41.31 2.36
CA GLU A 584 20.82 40.49 3.17
C GLU A 584 21.22 41.18 4.47
N ASP A 585 21.48 42.49 4.45
CA ASP A 585 21.87 43.26 5.64
C ASP A 585 20.73 43.30 6.68
N SER A 586 19.48 43.40 6.21
CA SER A 586 18.30 43.33 7.07
C SER A 586 18.09 41.93 7.66
N ARG A 587 18.56 40.88 6.99
CA ARG A 587 18.35 39.50 7.42
C ARG A 587 19.19 39.10 8.63
N GLU A 588 20.45 39.52 8.72
CA GLU A 588 21.27 39.29 9.92
C GLU A 588 20.68 40.03 11.14
N LYS A 589 20.21 41.27 10.94
CA LYS A 589 19.51 42.03 11.99
C LYS A 589 18.21 41.33 12.41
N LEU A 590 17.44 40.81 11.45
CA LEU A 590 16.21 40.06 11.70
C LEU A 590 16.47 38.78 12.51
N LYS A 591 17.52 38.03 12.16
CA LYS A 591 17.95 36.83 12.89
C LYS A 591 18.30 37.16 14.34
N LEU A 592 19.09 38.22 14.58
CA LEU A 592 19.42 38.68 15.92
C LEU A 592 18.18 39.14 16.69
N ALA A 593 17.23 39.81 16.04
CA ALA A 593 15.98 40.23 16.66
C ALA A 593 15.16 39.03 17.16
N TYR A 594 14.97 37.99 16.32
CA TYR A 594 14.30 36.77 16.75
C TYR A 594 15.04 36.06 17.89
N GLN A 595 16.35 35.89 17.76
CA GLN A 595 17.16 35.17 18.76
C GLN A 595 17.21 35.89 20.11
N SER A 596 17.24 37.23 20.12
CA SER A 596 17.27 38.02 21.36
C SER A 596 15.97 37.92 22.16
N GLU A 597 14.84 37.62 21.50
CA GLU A 597 13.56 37.32 22.14
C GLU A 597 13.34 35.82 22.42
N GLY A 598 14.37 34.98 22.20
CA GLY A 598 14.32 33.54 22.52
C GLY A 598 13.63 32.66 21.47
N PHE A 599 13.32 33.21 20.29
CA PHE A 599 12.84 32.42 19.15
C PHE A 599 13.99 31.71 18.44
N VAL A 600 13.71 30.57 17.83
CA VAL A 600 14.67 29.86 16.98
C VAL A 600 14.55 30.38 15.56
N PHE A 601 15.67 30.73 14.93
CA PHE A 601 15.74 31.17 13.54
C PHE A 601 16.53 30.17 12.70
N VAL A 602 15.98 29.79 11.54
CA VAL A 602 16.56 28.79 10.64
C VAL A 602 16.40 29.25 9.19
N ASP A 603 17.47 29.13 8.41
CA ASP A 603 17.42 29.33 6.97
C ASP A 603 16.82 28.10 6.29
N ILE A 604 15.77 28.30 5.50
CA ILE A 604 15.06 27.20 4.87
C ILE A 604 15.95 26.57 3.78
N LEU A 605 16.12 25.26 3.86
CA LEU A 605 16.74 24.43 2.85
C LEU A 605 15.62 23.82 2.00
N PRO A 606 15.25 24.38 0.84
CA PRO A 606 14.19 23.83 0.01
C PRO A 606 14.56 22.40 -0.43
N ASN A 607 13.59 21.48 -0.36
CA ASN A 607 13.73 20.21 -1.04
C ASN A 607 13.30 20.42 -2.49
N SER A 608 14.21 20.22 -3.45
CA SER A 608 13.96 20.44 -4.88
C SER A 608 13.09 19.36 -5.53
N GLY A 609 12.58 18.39 -4.76
CA GLY A 609 11.86 17.22 -5.28
C GLY A 609 12.83 16.29 -6.01
N GLY A 610 13.14 15.13 -5.43
CA GLY A 610 13.94 14.15 -6.13
C GLY A 610 13.14 13.54 -7.29
N HIS A 611 13.69 13.54 -8.51
CA HIS A 611 13.34 12.56 -9.54
C HIS A 611 13.72 11.14 -9.06
N ASN A 612 13.03 10.64 -8.04
CA ASN A 612 13.17 9.26 -7.53
C ASN A 612 11.97 8.40 -7.93
N HIS A 613 11.29 8.75 -9.01
CA HIS A 613 10.70 7.74 -9.86
C HIS A 613 11.79 7.34 -10.84
N ASN A 614 12.44 6.21 -10.60
CA ASN A 614 13.06 5.48 -11.70
C ASN A 614 12.04 5.45 -12.84
N PRO A 615 12.36 5.95 -14.04
CA PRO A 615 11.58 5.58 -15.19
C PRO A 615 11.76 4.06 -15.30
N VAL A 616 10.72 3.32 -14.95
CA VAL A 616 10.58 1.96 -15.44
C VAL A 616 10.60 2.11 -16.96
N LYS A 617 11.74 1.77 -17.55
CA LYS A 617 11.81 1.51 -18.99
C LYS A 617 11.11 0.21 -19.27
#